data_AF-A0A5K1A2W5-F1
#
_entry.id   AF-A0A5K1A2W5-F1
#
_cell.length_a   1.000
_cell.length_b   1.000
_cell.length_c   1.000
_cell.angle_alpha   90.00
_cell.angle_beta   90.00
_cell.angle_gamma   90.00
#
_symmetry.space_group_name_H-M   'P 1'
#
loop_
_entity.id
_entity.type
_entity.pdbx_description
1 polymer ?
#
loop_
_entity_poly.entity_id
_entity_poly.type
_entity_poly.pdbx_seq_one_letter_code
_entity_poly.pdbx_strand_id
1 'polypeptide(L)' 'AIPDSIAGLQNMEELHLSSNILVSLPDSIGLLLNLRILNVSGNKLKALPDSISHC' A
#
# COMPACT_ATOMS: atom_id res chain seq x y z
N ALA A 1 3.97 -9.85 4.36
CA ALA A 1 2.65 -9.28 4.03
C ALA A 1 2.42 -8.08 4.94
N ILE A 2 1.68 -7.08 4.48
CA ILE A 2 1.33 -5.90 5.29
C ILE A 2 -0.01 -6.18 5.98
N PRO A 3 -0.16 -5.86 7.27
CA PRO A 3 -1.41 -6.08 8.00
C PRO A 3 -2.49 -5.06 7.60
N ASP A 4 -3.75 -5.46 7.75
CA ASP A 4 -4.90 -4.58 7.46
C ASP A 4 -5.01 -3.38 8.40
N SER A 5 -4.32 -3.42 9.54
CA SER A 5 -4.22 -2.29 10.46
C SER A 5 -3.55 -1.05 9.84
N ILE A 6 -2.92 -1.18 8.67
CA ILE A 6 -2.41 -0.02 7.91
C ILE A 6 -3.51 1.00 7.62
N ALA A 7 -4.77 0.58 7.45
CA ALA A 7 -5.92 1.47 7.26
C ALA A 7 -6.17 2.45 8.41
N GLY A 8 -5.60 2.20 9.60
CA GLY A 8 -5.66 3.14 10.71
C GLY A 8 -4.80 4.40 10.52
N LEU A 9 -3.88 4.38 9.54
CA LEU A 9 -2.97 5.49 9.25
C LEU A 9 -3.60 6.49 8.27
N GLN A 10 -4.79 6.99 8.60
CA GLN A 10 -5.60 7.83 7.70
C GLN A 10 -4.90 9.11 7.22
N ASN A 11 -3.92 9.63 7.99
CA ASN A 11 -3.15 10.84 7.64
C ASN A 11 -1.82 10.53 6.93
N MET A 12 -1.57 9.28 6.53
CA MET A 12 -0.31 8.91 5.90
C MET A 12 -0.26 9.42 4.46
N GLU A 13 0.66 10.33 4.18
CA GLU A 13 0.87 10.88 2.84
C GLU A 13 1.88 10.08 2.01
N GLU A 14 2.83 9.43 2.67
CA GLU A 14 3.89 8.67 1.99
C GLU A 14 4.10 7.30 2.63
N LEU A 15 4.08 6.25 1.81
CA LEU A 15 4.37 4.89 2.20
C LEU A 15 5.49 4.31 1.35
N HIS A 16 6.65 4.12 1.96
CA HIS A 16 7.84 3.58 1.31
C HIS A 16 8.08 2.13 1.75
N LEU A 17 7.93 1.21 0.80
CA LEU A 17 8.03 -0.24 0.96
C LEU A 17 9.00 -0.86 -0.05
N SER A 18 9.86 -0.04 -0.65
CA SER A 18 10.77 -0.47 -1.72
C SER A 18 11.76 -1.54 -1.26
N SER A 19 12.18 -2.40 -2.19
CA SER A 19 13.19 -3.46 -1.98
C SER A 19 12.82 -4.48 -0.91
N ASN A 20 11.55 -4.88 -0.87
CA ASN A 20 11.05 -5.94 0.00
C ASN A 20 10.65 -7.19 -0.81
N ILE A 21 10.11 -8.21 -0.12
CA ILE A 21 9.63 -9.45 -0.73
C ILE A 21 8.09 -9.54 -0.74
N LEU A 22 7.39 -8.40 -0.83
CA LEU A 22 5.93 -8.39 -0.86
C LEU A 22 5.43 -9.03 -2.15
N VAL A 23 4.49 -9.96 -2.02
CA VAL A 23 3.85 -10.67 -3.15
C VAL A 23 2.47 -10.06 -3.46
N SER A 24 1.85 -9.43 -2.46
CA SER A 24 0.61 -8.68 -2.56
C SER A 24 0.62 -7.50 -1.57
N LEU A 25 -0.26 -6.55 -1.81
CA LEU A 25 -0.68 -5.53 -0.85
C LEU A 25 -2.10 -5.86 -0.37
N PRO A 26 -2.46 -5.49 0.86
CA PRO A 26 -3.83 -5.68 1.33
C PRO A 26 -4.79 -4.68 0.69
N ASP A 27 -6.06 -5.06 0.54
CA ASP A 27 -7.10 -4.17 -0.02
C ASP A 27 -7.31 -2.93 0.86
N SER A 28 -7.00 -3.03 2.15
CA SER A 28 -7.02 -1.93 3.12
C SER A 28 -6.08 -0.77 2.77
N ILE A 29 -5.15 -0.93 1.82
CA ILE A 29 -4.33 0.18 1.30
C ILE A 29 -5.20 1.31 0.73
N GLY A 30 -6.35 0.98 0.14
CA GLY A 30 -7.31 1.96 -0.41
C GLY A 30 -8.03 2.81 0.64
N LEU A 31 -7.83 2.54 1.93
CA LEU A 31 -8.36 3.35 3.02
C LEU A 31 -7.40 4.48 3.43
N LEU A 32 -6.20 4.53 2.84
CA LEU A 32 -5.22 5.59 3.05
C LEU A 32 -5.55 6.78 2.15
N LEU A 33 -6.68 7.46 2.43
CA LEU A 33 -7.24 8.54 1.58
C LEU A 33 -6.37 9.79 1.43
N ASN A 34 -5.30 9.90 2.22
CA ASN A 34 -4.33 10.99 2.12
C ASN A 34 -3.02 10.53 1.45
N LEU A 35 -2.92 9.28 0.98
CA LEU A 35 -1.70 8.71 0.44
C LEU A 35 -1.39 9.28 -0.94
N ARG A 36 -0.28 10.00 -1.04
CA ARG A 36 0.18 10.66 -2.27
C ARG A 36 1.32 9.89 -2.93
N ILE A 37 2.14 9.21 -2.13
CA ILE A 37 3.29 8.46 -2.61
C ILE A 37 3.21 7.04 -2.05
N LEU A 38 3.10 6.06 -2.94
CA LEU A 38 3.28 4.64 -2.64
C LEU A 38 4.49 4.11 -3.40
N ASN A 39 5.60 3.88 -2.70
CA ASN A 39 6.79 3.29 -3.31
C ASN A 39 6.87 1.80 -2.98
N VAL A 40 6.52 0.96 -3.95
CA VAL A 40 6.60 -0.51 -3.85
C VAL A 40 7.61 -1.12 -4.82
N SER A 41 8.54 -0.30 -5.34
CA SER A 41 9.58 -0.75 -6.27
C SER A 41 10.43 -1.89 -5.68
N GLY A 42 10.93 -2.79 -6.52
CA GLY A 42 11.78 -3.90 -6.05
C GLY A 42 11.08 -4.94 -5.18
N ASN A 43 9.74 -5.03 -5.24
CA ASN A 43 8.96 -6.12 -4.66
C ASN A 43 8.64 -7.23 -5.67
N LYS A 44 7.93 -8.27 -5.22
CA LYS A 44 7.44 -9.39 -6.05
C LYS A 44 5.93 -9.29 -6.31
N LEU A 45 5.40 -8.07 -6.36
CA LEU A 45 3.98 -7.81 -6.58
C LEU A 45 3.60 -8.25 -8.00
N LYS A 46 2.58 -9.10 -8.11
CA LYS A 46 2.02 -9.52 -9.41
C LYS A 46 0.96 -8.54 -9.92
N ALA A 47 0.28 -7.89 -8.99
CA ALA A 47 -0.76 -6.90 -9.24
C ALA A 47 -0.82 -5.94 -8.05
N LEU A 48 -1.45 -4.79 -8.27
CA LEU A 48 -1.90 -3.90 -7.21
C LEU A 48 -3.38 -4.21 -6.92
N PRO A 49 -3.85 -4.07 -5.67
CA PRO A 49 -5.26 -4.22 -5.35
C PRO A 49 -6.07 -3.10 -6.01
N ASP A 50 -7.29 -3.42 -6.47
CA ASP A 50 -8.17 -2.44 -7.15
C ASP A 50 -8.51 -1.24 -6.25
N SER A 51 -8.48 -1.44 -4.93
CA SER A 51 -8.69 -0.40 -3.93
C SER A 51 -7.65 0.72 -3.98
N ILE A 52 -6.51 0.53 -4.66
CA ILE A 52 -5.53 1.60 -4.90
C ILE A 52 -6.14 2.81 -5.64
N SER A 53 -7.24 2.60 -6.37
CA SER A 53 -7.99 3.66 -7.05
C SER A 53 -8.77 4.57 -6.10
N HIS A 54 -8.90 4.18 -4.83
CA HIS A 54 -9.60 4.95 -3.78
C HIS A 54 -8.66 5.78 -2.91
N CYS A 55 -7.34 5.57 -3.03
CA CYS A 55 -6.33 6.36 -2.32
C CYS A 55 -6.35 7.82 -2.76
#